data_AF-A0A1G2ZQ41-F1
#
_entry.id   AF-A0A1G2ZQ41-F1
#
_cell.length_a   1.000
_cell.length_b   1.000
_cell.length_c   1.000
_cell.angle_alpha   90.00
_cell.angle_beta   90.00
_cell.angle_gamma   90.00
#
_symmetry.space_group_name_H-M   'P 1'
#
loop_
_entity.id
_entity.type
_entity.pdbx_description
1 polymer ?
#
loop_
_entity_poly.entity_id
_entity_poly.type
_entity_poly.pdbx_seq_one_letter_code
_entity_poly.pdbx_strand_id
1 'polypeptide(L)'
;MIEVKTAVANALEFLGQMYPEGQIMDPRLEEVELSGDFSAWCVTLSFMTRGEPRELAAVIRGGGARRLYKVITVEGETGKVQSMKMRQTV
;
A
#
# COMPACT_ATOMS: atom_id res chain seq x y z
N MET A 1 -13.91 -3.73 16.86
CA MET A 1 -13.30 -3.30 15.58
C MET A 1 -12.60 -1.97 15.77
N ILE A 2 -11.39 -1.83 15.25
CA ILE A 2 -10.64 -0.58 15.23
C ILE A 2 -11.28 0.41 14.27
N GLU A 3 -11.10 1.70 14.56
CA GLU A 3 -11.58 2.75 13.66
C GLU A 3 -10.80 2.80 12.35
N VAL A 4 -11.46 3.30 11.30
CA VAL A 4 -10.88 3.48 9.96
C VAL A 4 -9.55 4.24 9.99
N LYS A 5 -9.42 5.25 10.86
CA LYS A 5 -8.19 6.04 11.00
C LYS A 5 -7.02 5.21 11.53
N THR A 6 -7.29 4.33 12.50
CA THR A 6 -6.28 3.40 13.04
C THR A 6 -5.85 2.40 11.97
N ALA A 7 -6.79 1.89 11.17
CA ALA A 7 -6.46 0.97 10.08
C ALA A 7 -5.56 1.62 9.02
N VAL A 8 -5.87 2.86 8.63
CA VAL A 8 -5.03 3.65 7.70
C VAL A 8 -3.64 3.92 8.28
N ALA A 9 -3.54 4.27 9.56
CA ALA A 9 -2.26 4.50 10.22
C ALA A 9 -1.39 3.23 10.21
N ASN A 10 -1.96 2.09 10.59
CA ASN A 10 -1.27 0.80 10.60
C ASN A 10 -0.81 0.39 9.18
N ALA A 11 -1.64 0.66 8.16
CA ALA A 11 -1.29 0.40 6.78
C ALA A 11 -0.13 1.29 6.27
N LEU A 12 -0.13 2.58 6.60
CA LEU A 12 0.96 3.51 6.26
C LEU A 12 2.27 3.14 6.95
N GLU A 13 2.21 2.79 8.24
CA GLU A 13 3.38 2.34 9.00
C GLU A 13 3.96 1.06 8.39
N PHE A 14 3.12 0.06 8.14
CA PHE A 14 3.54 -1.18 7.49
C PHE A 14 4.16 -0.93 6.12
N LEU A 15 3.56 -0.04 5.31
CA LEU A 15 4.12 0.33 4.01
C LEU A 15 5.55 0.90 4.18
N GLY A 16 5.76 1.79 5.15
CA GLY A 16 7.07 2.34 5.49
C GLY A 16 8.11 1.29 5.87
N GLN A 17 7.69 0.23 6.58
CA GLN A 17 8.57 -0.87 6.99
C GLN A 17 8.96 -1.80 5.84
N MET A 18 8.14 -1.88 4.79
CA MET A 18 8.38 -2.78 3.64
C MET A 18 9.36 -2.24 2.60
N TYR A 19 9.76 -0.97 2.70
CA TYR A 19 10.67 -0.33 1.77
C TYR A 19 11.85 0.31 2.53
N PRO A 20 13.08 0.27 1.97
CA PRO A 20 14.21 1.04 2.47
C PRO A 20 13.86 2.49 2.82
N GLU A 21 14.47 2.98 3.90
CA GLU A 21 14.30 4.36 4.36
C GLU A 21 14.57 5.36 3.22
N GLY A 22 13.66 6.31 3.06
CA GLY A 22 13.75 7.34 2.01
C GLY A 22 13.43 6.86 0.59
N GLN A 23 13.04 5.59 0.39
CA GLN A 23 12.66 5.09 -0.94
C GLN A 23 11.22 5.48 -1.32
N ILE A 24 10.29 5.46 -0.37
CA ILE A 24 8.89 5.88 -0.60
C ILE A 24 8.83 7.40 -0.72
N MET A 25 8.17 7.89 -1.76
CA MET A 25 7.86 9.29 -1.98
C MET A 25 6.36 9.49 -2.21
N ASP A 26 5.83 10.61 -1.71
CA ASP A 26 4.44 11.04 -1.94
C ASP A 26 3.40 9.91 -1.71
N PRO A 27 3.40 9.31 -0.49
CA PRO A 27 2.40 8.32 -0.12
C PRO A 27 1.02 8.98 -0.01
N ARG A 28 0.00 8.34 -0.56
CA ARG A 28 -1.38 8.81 -0.59
C ARG A 28 -2.33 7.70 -0.22
N LEU A 29 -3.39 8.09 0.49
CA LEU A 29 -4.57 7.25 0.68
C LEU A 29 -5.46 7.37 -0.56
N GLU A 30 -5.80 6.25 -1.17
CA GLU A 30 -6.67 6.22 -2.36
C GLU A 30 -8.08 5.74 -1.99
N GLU A 31 -8.18 4.69 -1.17
CA GLU A 31 -9.45 4.05 -0.85
C GLU A 31 -9.35 3.35 0.50
N VAL A 32 -10.45 3.33 1.24
CA VAL A 32 -10.62 2.47 2.41
C VAL A 32 -12.00 1.86 2.36
N GLU A 33 -12.05 0.55 2.42
CA GLU A 33 -13.29 -0.20 2.49
C GLU A 33 -13.21 -1.22 3.61
N LEU A 34 -14.38 -1.61 4.12
CA LEU A 34 -14.49 -2.76 4.98
C LEU A 34 -14.64 -4.00 4.09
N SER A 35 -14.02 -5.11 4.48
CA SER A 35 -14.23 -6.39 3.81
C SER A 35 -15.71 -6.79 3.85
N GLY A 36 -16.17 -7.56 2.86
CA GLY A 36 -17.59 -7.93 2.75
C GLY A 36 -18.13 -8.75 3.93
N ASP A 37 -17.25 -9.39 4.69
CA ASP A 37 -17.54 -10.13 5.92
C ASP A 37 -17.36 -9.28 7.20
N PHE A 38 -17.04 -7.98 7.07
CA PHE A 38 -16.83 -7.05 8.17
C PHE A 38 -15.72 -7.51 9.13
N SER A 39 -14.73 -8.27 8.67
CA SER A 39 -13.63 -8.78 9.51
C SER A 39 -12.34 -7.96 9.39
N ALA A 40 -12.18 -7.18 8.32
CA ALA A 40 -10.96 -6.45 8.02
C ALA A 40 -11.22 -5.13 7.30
N TRP A 41 -10.24 -4.23 7.36
CA TRP A 41 -10.14 -3.04 6.53
C TRP A 41 -9.22 -3.33 5.35
N CYS A 42 -9.67 -3.00 4.14
CA CYS A 42 -8.83 -2.98 2.94
C CYS A 42 -8.45 -1.53 2.65
N VAL A 43 -7.16 -1.22 2.79
CA VAL A 43 -6.61 0.13 2.60
C VAL A 43 -5.80 0.16 1.31
N THR A 44 -6.24 0.94 0.33
CA THR A 44 -5.47 1.17 -0.90
C THR A 44 -4.59 2.41 -0.72
N LEU A 45 -3.28 2.20 -0.83
CA LEU A 45 -2.27 3.26 -0.81
C LEU A 45 -1.59 3.37 -2.17
N SER A 46 -1.20 4.59 -2.55
CA SER A 46 -0.32 4.83 -3.67
C SER A 46 0.94 5.59 -3.25
N PHE A 47 2.05 5.39 -3.96
CA PHE A 47 3.31 6.06 -3.71
C PHE A 47 4.23 5.97 -4.92
N MET A 48 5.24 6.82 -4.97
CA MET A 48 6.36 6.72 -5.92
C MET A 48 7.58 6.13 -5.22
N THR A 49 8.44 5.42 -5.97
CA THR A 49 9.71 4.88 -5.44
C THR A 49 10.90 5.62 -6.05
N ARG A 50 11.92 5.92 -5.24
CA ARG A 50 13.23 6.37 -5.76
C ARG A 50 14.03 5.15 -6.25
N GLY A 51 14.52 5.24 -7.49
CA GLY A 51 15.61 4.41 -8.01
C GLY A 51 15.42 2.90 -7.87
N GLU A 52 14.35 2.30 -8.42
CA GLU A 52 14.26 0.83 -8.45
C GLU A 52 15.44 0.20 -9.21
N PRO A 53 16.18 -0.76 -8.61
CA PRO A 53 17.19 -1.52 -9.33
C PRO A 53 16.64 -2.71 -10.16
N ARG A 54 15.34 -3.02 -10.15
CA ARG A 54 14.85 -4.27 -10.77
C ARG A 54 13.40 -4.21 -11.28
N GLU A 55 13.23 -3.61 -12.45
CA GLU A 55 12.28 -4.11 -13.45
C GLU A 55 13.01 -3.92 -14.80
N LEU A 56 13.73 -4.94 -15.27
CA LEU A 56 14.34 -4.94 -16.62
C LEU A 56 13.27 -4.64 -17.71
N ALA A 57 11.99 -4.85 -17.39
CA ALA A 57 10.81 -4.50 -18.20
C ALA A 57 10.42 -3.01 -18.18
N ALA A 58 10.85 -2.22 -17.18
CA ALA A 58 10.56 -0.78 -17.09
C ALA A 58 11.54 0.07 -17.91
N VAL A 59 12.78 -0.39 -18.09
CA VAL A 59 13.83 0.30 -18.85
C VAL A 59 13.46 0.45 -20.34
N ILE A 60 12.68 -0.48 -20.90
CA ILE A 60 12.26 -0.45 -22.31
C ILE A 60 11.20 0.64 -22.58
N ARG A 61 10.54 1.20 -21.56
CA ARG A 61 9.37 2.10 -21.70
C ARG A 61 9.59 3.55 -21.22
N GLY A 62 10.83 4.05 -21.19
CA GLY A 62 11.10 5.49 -20.97
C GLY A 62 10.77 5.98 -19.55
N GLY A 63 11.42 5.38 -18.55
CA GLY A 63 11.09 5.47 -17.13
C GLY A 63 11.16 6.87 -16.49
N GLY A 64 10.00 7.39 -16.12
CA GLY A 64 9.82 8.30 -14.99
C GLY A 64 9.45 7.53 -13.70
N ALA A 65 9.44 8.21 -12.55
CA ALA A 65 8.99 7.63 -11.28
C ALA A 65 7.55 7.12 -11.44
N ARG A 66 7.36 5.79 -11.41
CA ARG A 66 6.04 5.17 -11.55
C ARG A 66 5.33 5.21 -10.21
N ARG A 67 4.06 5.67 -10.21
CA ARG A 67 3.18 5.50 -9.05
C ARG A 67 2.78 4.03 -8.93
N LEU A 68 3.11 3.44 -7.80
CA LEU A 68 2.72 2.10 -7.41
C LEU A 68 1.45 2.16 -6.55
N TYR A 69 0.65 1.10 -6.62
CA TYR A 69 -0.59 0.97 -5.85
C TYR A 69 -0.58 -0.36 -5.10
N LYS A 70 -0.90 -0.30 -3.81
CA LYS A 70 -0.95 -1.46 -2.92
C LYS A 70 -2.26 -1.48 -2.17
N VAL A 71 -2.84 -2.67 -2.04
CA VAL A 71 -3.96 -2.93 -1.14
C VAL A 71 -3.40 -3.64 0.08
N ILE A 72 -3.57 -3.06 1.26
CA ILE A 72 -3.14 -3.58 2.55
C ILE A 72 -4.38 -4.02 3.32
N THR A 73 -4.42 -5.28 3.74
CA THR A 73 -5.50 -5.81 4.58
C THR A 73 -5.10 -5.71 6.04
N VAL A 74 -5.92 -5.01 6.84
CA VAL A 74 -5.74 -4.81 8.27
C VAL A 74 -6.87 -5.50 9.01
N GLU A 75 -6.55 -6.44 9.87
CA GLU A 75 -7.53 -7.18 10.67
C GLU A 75 -8.32 -6.22 11.60
N GLY A 76 -9.63 -6.42 11.67
CA GLY A 76 -10.56 -5.47 12.25
C GLY A 76 -10.51 -5.36 13.77
N GLU A 77 -10.21 -6.41 14.53
CA GLU A 77 -10.21 -6.36 16.00
C GLU A 77 -8.89 -5.83 16.58
N THR A 78 -7.77 -6.34 16.07
CA THR A 78 -6.42 -6.10 16.59
C THR A 78 -5.67 -5.02 15.83
N GLY A 79 -6.09 -4.71 14.60
CA GLY A 79 -5.34 -3.81 13.72
C GLY A 79 -4.08 -4.44 13.11
N LYS A 80 -3.90 -5.75 13.23
CA LYS A 80 -2.74 -6.45 12.65
C LYS A 80 -2.84 -6.47 11.12
N VAL A 81 -1.75 -6.09 10.45
CA VAL A 81 -1.65 -6.24 8.99
C VAL A 81 -1.55 -7.73 8.63
N GLN A 82 -2.46 -8.20 7.76
CA GLN A 82 -2.55 -9.59 7.32
C GLN A 82 -1.95 -9.83 5.94
N SER A 83 -2.08 -8.87 5.01
CA SER A 83 -1.56 -9.02 3.66
C SER A 83 -1.29 -7.69 2.96
N MET A 84 -0.44 -7.72 1.94
CA MET A 84 -0.23 -6.64 0.99
C MET A 84 -0.20 -7.20 -0.43
N LYS A 85 -1.00 -6.62 -1.32
CA LYS A 85 -1.13 -7.06 -2.73
C LYS A 85 -0.99 -5.88 -3.68
N MET A 86 -0.59 -6.15 -4.93
CA MET A 86 -0.68 -5.13 -5.98
C MET A 86 -2.15 -4.87 -6.32
N ARG A 87 -2.53 -3.61 -6.52
CA ARG A 87 -3.86 -3.30 -7.08
C ARG A 87 -3.85 -3.68 -8.56
N GLN A 88 -4.63 -4.67 -8.95
CA GLN A 88 -4.90 -4.91 -10.37
C GLN A 88 -5.79 -3.78 -10.87
N THR A 89 -5.32 -3.03 -11.86
CA THR A 89 -6.17 -2.14 -12.63
C THR A 89 -6.67 -3.00 -13.78
N VAL A 90 -7.97 -3.26 -13.83
CA VAL A 90 -8.62 -3.98 -14.93
C VAL A 90 -8.61 -3.11 -16.18
#